data_AF-A0A524A1K4-F1
#
_entry.id   AF-A0A524A1K4-F1
#
_cell.length_a   1.000
_cell.length_b   1.000
_cell.length_c   1.000
_cell.angle_alpha   90.00
_cell.angle_beta   90.00
_cell.angle_gamma   90.00
#
_symmetry.space_group_name_H-M   'P 1'
#
loop_
_entity.id
_entity.type
_entity.pdbx_description
1 polymer ?
#
loop_
_entity_poly.entity_id
_entity_poly.type
_entity_poly.pdbx_seq_one_letter_code
_entity_poly.pdbx_strand_id
1 'polypeptide(L)' 'MNLSDLHPAKGSRKKRRRVGRGPGSGRGKTSGRGTKGQKSISGYSSKRG' A
#
# COMPACT_ATOMS: atom_id res chain seq x y z
N MET A 1 -27.52 -23.68 -1.29
CA MET A 1 -26.63 -22.61 -1.79
C MET A 1 -25.33 -23.23 -2.21
N ASN A 2 -24.88 -22.99 -3.45
CA ASN A 2 -23.61 -23.49 -3.95
C ASN A 2 -22.49 -22.56 -3.49
N LEU A 3 -21.51 -23.10 -2.76
CA LEU A 3 -20.40 -22.31 -2.22
C LEU A 3 -19.45 -21.80 -3.32
N SER A 4 -19.39 -22.50 -4.45
CA SER A 4 -18.52 -22.18 -5.59
C SER A 4 -18.91 -20.90 -6.33
N ASP A 5 -20.18 -20.51 -6.26
CA ASP A 5 -20.74 -19.37 -7.00
C ASP A 5 -20.80 -18.09 -6.15
N LEU A 6 -20.21 -18.12 -4.94
CA LEU A 6 -20.20 -16.97 -4.04
C LEU A 6 -19.24 -15.89 -4.56
N HIS A 7 -19.84 -14.82 -5.09
CA HIS A 7 -19.11 -13.64 -5.50
C HIS A 7 -19.46 -12.44 -4.62
N PRO A 8 -18.47 -11.61 -4.25
CA PRO A 8 -18.72 -10.39 -3.49
C PRO A 8 -19.46 -9.36 -4.36
N ALA A 9 -20.24 -8.47 -3.73
CA ALA A 9 -20.89 -7.37 -4.43
C ALA A 9 -19.87 -6.51 -5.21
N LYS A 10 -20.26 -6.02 -6.38
CA LYS A 10 -19.38 -5.22 -7.26
C LYS A 10 -18.79 -4.02 -6.49
N GLY A 11 -17.47 -3.90 -6.48
CA GLY A 11 -16.76 -2.80 -5.83
C GLY A 11 -16.57 -2.94 -4.31
N SER A 12 -17.17 -3.94 -3.66
CA SER A 12 -17.03 -4.16 -2.20
C SER A 12 -15.60 -4.49 -1.77
N ARG A 13 -14.78 -5.06 -2.67
CA ARG A 13 -13.39 -5.44 -2.40
C ARG A 13 -12.43 -4.67 -3.31
N LYS A 14 -11.42 -4.03 -2.69
CA LYS A 14 -10.30 -3.38 -3.38
C LYS A 14 -9.00 -4.12 -3.05
N LYS A 15 -8.14 -4.30 -4.05
CA LYS A 15 -6.82 -4.94 -3.84
C LYS A 15 -5.96 -4.04 -2.94
N ARG A 16 -5.35 -4.61 -1.90
CA ARG A 16 -4.41 -3.88 -1.04
C ARG A 16 -3.18 -3.49 -1.85
N ARG A 17 -2.76 -2.24 -1.71
CA ARG A 17 -1.51 -1.75 -2.30
C ARG A 17 -0.30 -2.40 -1.64
N ARG A 18 0.62 -2.93 -2.44
CA ARG A 18 1.93 -3.45 -1.99
C ARG A 18 3.02 -2.51 -2.48
N VAL A 19 3.83 -1.97 -1.57
CA VAL A 19 4.93 -1.04 -1.89
C VAL A 19 6.26 -1.80 -2.01
N GLY A 20 7.24 -1.23 -2.71
CA GLY A 20 8.56 -1.84 -2.85
C GLY A 20 8.57 -3.12 -3.70
N ARG A 21 7.74 -3.20 -4.76
CA ARG A 21 7.63 -4.36 -5.66
C ARG A 21 7.97 -3.98 -7.11
N GLY A 22 9.15 -3.40 -7.30
CA GLY A 22 9.68 -3.03 -8.62
C GLY A 22 9.08 -1.73 -9.21
N PRO A 23 9.70 -1.19 -10.27
CA PRO A 23 9.31 0.09 -10.88
C PRO A 23 7.90 0.06 -11.47
N GLY A 24 7.47 -1.06 -12.07
CA GLY A 24 6.12 -1.22 -12.62
C GLY A 24 4.98 -1.07 -11.59
N SER A 25 5.27 -1.19 -10.29
CA SER A 25 4.30 -0.92 -9.23
C SER A 25 4.01 0.57 -8.99
N GLY A 26 4.77 1.48 -9.62
CA GLY A 26 4.73 2.93 -9.40
C GLY A 26 5.25 3.38 -8.03
N ARG A 27 5.60 2.43 -7.14
CA ARG A 27 6.13 2.67 -5.79
C ARG A 27 7.26 1.70 -5.45
N GLY A 28 8.10 1.40 -6.45
CA GLY A 28 9.21 0.47 -6.30
C GLY A 28 10.35 1.05 -5.48
N LYS A 29 11.01 2.10 -5.99
CA LYS A 29 12.27 2.61 -5.46
C LYS A 29 12.15 3.16 -4.04
N THR A 30 11.34 4.19 -3.85
CA THR A 30 11.22 4.90 -2.56
C THR A 30 10.03 4.43 -1.73
N SER A 31 9.30 3.42 -2.20
CA SER A 31 8.03 2.99 -1.58
C SER A 31 7.00 4.12 -1.41
N GLY A 32 7.14 5.20 -2.18
CA GLY A 32 6.30 6.40 -2.08
C GLY A 32 6.67 7.35 -0.93
N ARG A 33 7.80 7.15 -0.23
CA ARG A 33 8.26 8.01 0.86
C ARG A 33 9.10 9.22 0.42
N GLY A 34 9.42 9.33 -0.86
CA GLY A 34 10.34 10.36 -1.38
C GLY A 34 11.81 10.01 -1.17
N THR A 35 12.70 10.97 -1.45
CA THR A 35 14.15 10.83 -1.28
C THR A 35 14.60 11.62 -0.05
N LYS A 36 15.38 10.97 0.84
CA LYS A 36 15.91 11.57 2.08
C LYS A 36 14.79 12.11 3.00
N GLY A 37 15.18 12.90 4.00
CA GLY A 37 14.27 13.53 4.97
C GLY A 37 13.88 12.58 6.10
N GLN A 38 13.66 13.14 7.29
CA GLN A 38 13.40 12.35 8.50
C GLN A 38 12.21 11.40 8.35
N LYS A 39 11.15 11.82 7.64
CA LYS A 39 9.95 11.01 7.35
C LYS A 39 10.19 9.76 6.48
N SER A 40 11.30 9.72 5.74
CA SER A 40 11.66 8.55 4.93
C SER A 40 12.32 7.44 5.76
N ILE A 41 12.92 7.82 6.90
CA ILE A 41 13.72 6.94 7.78
C ILE A 41 12.79 6.03 8.57
N SER A 42 13.21 4.78 8.77
CA SER A 42 12.50 3.84 9.65
C SER A 42 12.44 4.37 11.07
N GLY A 43 11.27 4.26 11.71
CA GLY A 43 11.11 4.61 13.12
C GLY A 43 10.94 6.10 13.41
N TYR A 44 11.00 6.97 12.39
CA TYR A 44 10.72 8.38 12.60
C TYR A 44 9.27 8.59 13.05
N SER A 45 9.11 9.29 14.18
CA SER A 45 7.83 9.73 14.72
C SER A 45 8.00 11.14 15.25
N SER A 46 7.02 12.00 15.02
CA SER A 46 6.94 13.35 15.57
C SER A 46 5.66 13.44 16.39
N LYS A 47 5.72 13.95 17.61
CA LYS A 47 4.51 14.25 18.39
C LYS A 47 3.67 15.26 17.58
N ARG A 48 2.40 14.95 17.34
CA ARG A 48 1.48 15.98 16.83
C ARG A 48 1.34 17.02 17.94
N GLY A 49 1.62 18.28 17.60
CA GLY A 49 1.33 19.41 18.47
C GLY A 49 -0.14 19.47 18.83
#